data_AF-A0A7V8YD15-F1
#
_entry.id   AF-A0A7V8YD15-F1
#
_cell.length_a   1.000
_cell.length_b   1.000
_cell.length_c   1.000
_cell.angle_alpha   90.00
_cell.angle_beta   90.00
_cell.angle_gamma   90.00
#
_symmetry.space_group_name_H-M   'P 1'
#
loop_
_entity.id
_entity.type
_entity.pdbx_description
1 polymer ?
#
loop_
_entity_poly.entity_id
_entity_poly.type
_entity_poly.pdbx_seq_one_letter_code
_entity_poly.pdbx_strand_id
1 'polypeptide(L)'
;MWMLLGLSAAWAANCQALAAKASTVRGEAVAPAWSALATCDPALAEQTYPEFMRATGDVESLVALSHMAIDAGIYKPVVIALESVAGARGEIAGAVGAGCEQHPNVVPFFQAAYADPKPRTFASWRDGVIACHAPALDAWLATVVVTPPGEIVSDRYATVLAAYTHHKGREAIPELQTAAVAAALNGGPFRDVLTTILDAVRGMGTVGTNLSPDERKLIEETFITIGQQVPPEAAREVGERLSAMGSDPAAAQLLPVVYADRMTSGKLLYGIAGLESCDGQTVVHYAPAMAGGTKWSVQTEAEAAVRAFKPRLKCDAGTWPVAVTPEPVRAAADVATWSGKLVTEAGDRGTEASAREEKGVMLP
;
A
#
# COMPACT_ATOMS: atom_id res chain seq x y z
N MET A 1 19.66 -57.21 -20.78
CA MET A 1 18.65 -56.48 -19.96
C MET A 1 18.69 -56.83 -18.46
N TRP A 2 19.81 -57.35 -17.92
CA TRP A 2 19.97 -57.62 -16.48
C TRP A 2 21.07 -56.76 -15.81
N MET A 3 21.97 -56.15 -16.61
CA MET A 3 23.00 -55.24 -16.08
C MET A 3 22.47 -53.84 -15.75
N LEU A 4 21.34 -53.41 -16.33
CA LEU A 4 20.73 -52.11 -16.02
C LEU A 4 19.96 -52.10 -14.69
N LEU A 5 19.57 -53.27 -14.16
CA LEU A 5 18.82 -53.39 -12.89
C LEU A 5 19.74 -53.52 -11.65
N GLY A 6 20.99 -53.96 -11.83
CA GLY A 6 21.95 -54.08 -10.72
C GLY A 6 22.62 -52.75 -10.33
N LEU A 7 22.78 -51.85 -11.31
CA LEU A 7 23.35 -50.51 -11.10
C LEU A 7 22.42 -49.61 -10.27
N SER A 8 21.10 -49.78 -10.38
CA SER A 8 20.11 -48.99 -9.63
C SER A 8 20.01 -49.37 -8.16
N ALA A 9 20.15 -50.67 -7.82
CA ALA A 9 20.02 -51.15 -6.44
C ALA A 9 21.26 -50.81 -5.58
N ALA A 10 22.46 -50.95 -6.12
CA ALA A 10 23.70 -50.61 -5.41
C ALA A 10 23.84 -49.09 -5.20
N TRP A 11 23.39 -48.30 -6.17
CA TRP A 11 23.37 -46.83 -6.08
C TRP A 11 22.36 -46.34 -5.03
N ALA A 12 21.14 -46.89 -5.03
CA ALA A 12 20.13 -46.58 -4.02
C ALA A 12 20.61 -46.96 -2.59
N ALA A 13 21.25 -48.12 -2.43
CA ALA A 13 21.82 -48.54 -1.15
C ALA A 13 22.94 -47.59 -0.66
N ASN A 14 23.75 -47.05 -1.59
CA ASN A 14 24.78 -46.07 -1.27
C ASN A 14 24.17 -44.72 -0.83
N CYS A 15 23.13 -44.22 -1.52
CA CYS A 15 22.44 -43.00 -1.11
C CYS A 15 21.74 -43.16 0.25
N GLN A 16 21.17 -44.33 0.53
CA GLN A 16 20.55 -44.62 1.81
C GLN A 16 21.57 -44.72 2.95
N ALA A 17 22.77 -45.25 2.68
CA ALA A 17 23.89 -45.22 3.62
C ALA A 17 24.37 -43.79 3.90
N LEU A 18 24.36 -42.91 2.89
CA LEU A 18 24.62 -41.47 3.08
C LEU A 18 23.56 -40.84 3.98
N ALA A 19 22.27 -41.10 3.75
CA ALA A 19 21.18 -40.61 4.62
C ALA A 19 21.34 -41.10 6.07
N ALA A 20 21.64 -42.38 6.28
CA ALA A 20 21.86 -42.95 7.60
C ALA A 20 23.10 -42.39 8.30
N LYS A 21 24.20 -42.15 7.57
CA LYS A 21 25.39 -41.50 8.11
C LYS A 21 25.07 -40.04 8.48
N ALA A 22 24.33 -39.37 7.62
CA ALA A 22 24.04 -37.97 7.72
C ALA A 22 22.97 -37.65 8.81
N SER A 23 22.15 -38.62 9.23
CA SER A 23 21.30 -38.48 10.42
C SER A 23 22.08 -38.50 11.75
N THR A 24 23.37 -38.89 11.73
CA THR A 24 24.25 -38.89 12.91
C THR A 24 25.10 -37.63 13.05
N VAL A 25 25.20 -36.81 12.00
CA VAL A 25 25.98 -35.55 12.06
C VAL A 25 25.17 -34.43 12.73
N ARG A 26 25.87 -33.48 13.35
CA ARG A 26 25.31 -32.33 14.08
C ARG A 26 26.12 -31.07 13.80
N GLY A 27 25.53 -29.89 13.99
CA GLY A 27 26.24 -28.62 13.81
C GLY A 27 26.63 -28.36 12.35
N GLU A 28 27.80 -27.75 12.17
CA GLU A 28 28.35 -27.32 10.87
C GLU A 28 28.51 -28.48 9.86
N ALA A 29 28.68 -29.71 10.33
CA ALA A 29 28.84 -30.89 9.47
C ALA A 29 27.54 -31.35 8.78
N VAL A 30 26.38 -30.80 9.18
CA VAL A 30 25.05 -31.17 8.67
C VAL A 30 24.89 -30.78 7.20
N ALA A 31 25.24 -29.55 6.83
CA ALA A 31 25.04 -29.04 5.46
C ALA A 31 25.88 -29.81 4.41
N PRO A 32 27.19 -30.09 4.62
CA PRO A 32 27.95 -30.92 3.69
C PRO A 32 27.44 -32.35 3.57
N ALA A 33 27.00 -32.95 4.69
CA ALA A 33 26.46 -34.31 4.69
C ALA A 33 25.12 -34.39 3.94
N TRP A 34 24.26 -33.39 4.11
CA TRP A 34 23.02 -33.26 3.37
C TRP A 34 23.28 -33.03 1.87
N SER A 35 24.23 -32.18 1.51
CA SER A 35 24.60 -31.91 0.12
C SER A 35 25.08 -33.17 -0.62
N ALA A 36 25.86 -34.02 0.06
CA ALA A 36 26.25 -35.32 -0.48
C ALA A 36 25.05 -36.25 -0.71
N LEU A 37 24.05 -36.22 0.18
CA LEU A 37 22.79 -36.94 0.00
C LEU A 37 21.99 -36.35 -1.16
N ALA A 38 21.84 -35.04 -1.27
CA ALA A 38 21.09 -34.37 -2.34
C ALA A 38 21.68 -34.65 -3.72
N THR A 39 23.01 -34.71 -3.83
CA THR A 39 23.70 -35.11 -5.06
C THR A 39 23.44 -36.57 -5.42
N CYS A 40 23.26 -37.43 -4.42
CA CYS A 40 23.00 -38.85 -4.60
C CYS A 40 21.52 -39.10 -4.92
N ASP A 41 20.60 -38.66 -4.07
CA ASP A 41 19.16 -38.85 -4.22
C ASP A 41 18.41 -37.58 -3.78
N PRO A 42 18.06 -36.69 -4.73
CA PRO A 42 17.36 -35.44 -4.43
C PRO A 42 16.02 -35.63 -3.73
N ALA A 43 15.28 -36.69 -4.08
CA ALA A 43 13.96 -36.95 -3.51
C ALA A 43 14.07 -37.39 -2.04
N LEU A 44 15.04 -38.25 -1.75
CA LEU A 44 15.34 -38.64 -0.37
C LEU A 44 15.89 -37.46 0.45
N ALA A 45 16.70 -36.60 -0.16
CA ALA A 45 17.21 -35.40 0.49
C ALA A 45 16.10 -34.40 0.84
N GLU A 46 15.13 -34.20 -0.06
CA GLU A 46 13.95 -33.38 0.17
C GLU A 46 13.10 -33.95 1.33
N GLN A 47 12.86 -35.27 1.32
CA GLN A 47 12.10 -35.94 2.37
C GLN A 47 12.76 -35.83 3.75
N THR A 48 14.08 -35.92 3.81
CA THR A 48 14.83 -35.96 5.07
C THR A 48 15.24 -34.57 5.57
N TYR A 49 15.09 -33.51 4.77
CA TYR A 49 15.47 -32.14 5.14
C TYR A 49 15.00 -31.68 6.55
N PRO A 50 13.76 -31.96 7.02
CA PRO A 50 13.34 -31.56 8.36
C PRO A 50 14.15 -32.20 9.49
N GLU A 51 14.72 -33.39 9.28
CA GLU A 51 15.59 -34.06 10.26
C GLU A 51 16.97 -33.39 10.32
N PHE A 52 17.51 -33.00 9.16
CA PHE A 52 18.76 -32.26 9.06
C PHE A 52 18.65 -30.88 9.69
N MET A 53 17.55 -30.18 9.43
CA MET A 53 17.26 -28.89 10.06
C MET A 53 17.25 -29.01 11.60
N ARG A 54 16.70 -30.09 12.16
CA ARG A 54 16.73 -30.32 13.62
C ARG A 54 18.14 -30.65 14.14
N ALA A 55 19.04 -31.12 13.27
CA ALA A 55 20.39 -31.52 13.61
C ALA A 55 21.41 -30.37 13.56
N THR A 56 21.09 -29.23 12.94
CA THR A 56 22.01 -28.07 12.84
C THR A 56 22.28 -27.48 14.22
N GLY A 57 21.25 -27.23 15.04
CA GLY A 57 21.40 -26.79 16.43
C GLY A 57 21.75 -25.31 16.63
N ASP A 58 22.09 -24.57 15.58
CA ASP A 58 22.37 -23.14 15.58
C ASP A 58 21.94 -22.46 14.27
N VAL A 59 21.95 -21.12 14.25
CA VAL A 59 21.52 -20.29 13.11
C VAL A 59 22.45 -20.43 11.91
N GLU A 60 23.77 -20.41 12.12
CA GLU A 60 24.77 -20.44 11.05
C GLU A 60 24.71 -21.76 10.27
N SER A 61 24.68 -22.88 10.99
CA SER A 61 24.52 -24.22 10.42
C SER A 61 23.21 -24.38 9.66
N LEU A 62 22.13 -23.71 10.10
CA LEU A 62 20.84 -23.71 9.40
C LEU A 62 20.84 -22.85 8.13
N VAL A 63 21.52 -21.71 8.16
CA VAL A 63 21.74 -20.88 6.96
C VAL A 63 22.53 -21.66 5.93
N ALA A 64 23.65 -22.29 6.32
CA ALA A 64 24.46 -23.12 5.44
C ALA A 64 23.66 -24.28 4.82
N LEU A 65 22.84 -24.98 5.62
CA LEU A 65 21.95 -26.03 5.11
C LEU A 65 20.93 -25.48 4.11
N SER A 66 20.36 -24.30 4.38
CA SER A 66 19.39 -23.65 3.49
C SER A 66 20.01 -23.25 2.16
N HIS A 67 21.21 -22.68 2.17
CA HIS A 67 21.95 -22.35 0.95
C HIS A 67 22.26 -23.60 0.11
N MET A 68 22.74 -24.68 0.75
CA MET A 68 22.98 -25.95 0.03
C MET A 68 21.71 -26.51 -0.62
N ALA A 69 20.57 -26.42 0.07
CA ALA A 69 19.30 -26.88 -0.48
C ALA A 69 18.77 -26.02 -1.61
N ILE A 70 18.92 -24.70 -1.50
CA ILE A 70 18.59 -23.76 -2.57
C ILE A 70 19.48 -24.01 -3.80
N ASP A 71 20.79 -24.19 -3.62
CA ASP A 71 21.69 -24.48 -4.73
C ASP A 71 21.38 -25.81 -5.42
N ALA A 72 20.90 -26.80 -4.66
CA ALA A 72 20.43 -28.08 -5.19
C ALA A 72 19.04 -28.02 -5.85
N GLY A 73 18.35 -26.87 -5.85
CA GLY A 73 17.00 -26.72 -6.41
C GLY A 73 15.88 -27.28 -5.55
N ILE A 74 16.14 -27.56 -4.26
CA ILE A 74 15.19 -28.17 -3.32
C ILE A 74 14.56 -27.05 -2.46
N TYR A 75 13.57 -26.34 -3.02
CA TYR A 75 13.02 -25.12 -2.43
C TYR A 75 11.92 -25.35 -1.38
N LYS A 76 11.00 -26.27 -1.67
CA LYS A 76 9.79 -26.49 -0.87
C LYS A 76 10.06 -26.75 0.62
N PRO A 77 10.98 -27.66 1.01
CA PRO A 77 11.25 -27.89 2.41
C PRO A 77 11.97 -26.69 3.07
N VAL A 78 12.75 -25.90 2.32
CA VAL A 78 13.38 -24.67 2.83
C VAL A 78 12.31 -23.63 3.19
N VAL A 79 11.34 -23.41 2.30
CA VAL A 79 10.21 -22.51 2.53
C VAL A 79 9.44 -22.87 3.81
N ILE A 80 9.15 -24.17 4.01
CA ILE A 80 8.39 -24.66 5.17
C ILE A 80 9.24 -24.66 6.44
N ALA A 81 10.54 -24.97 6.33
CA ALA A 81 11.46 -25.08 7.46
C ALA A 81 11.52 -23.78 8.28
N LEU A 82 11.55 -22.64 7.61
CA LEU A 82 11.59 -21.33 8.28
C LEU A 82 10.36 -21.11 9.19
N GLU A 83 9.19 -21.63 8.80
CA GLU A 83 7.97 -21.56 9.61
C GLU A 83 8.09 -22.37 10.92
N SER A 84 8.95 -23.37 10.97
CA SER A 84 9.12 -24.23 12.15
C SER A 84 10.12 -23.69 13.18
N VAL A 85 10.92 -22.69 12.83
CA VAL A 85 11.92 -22.10 13.74
C VAL A 85 11.28 -20.98 14.55
N ALA A 86 11.33 -21.03 15.89
CA ALA A 86 10.82 -19.94 16.73
C ALA A 86 11.95 -18.94 17.08
N GLY A 87 11.65 -17.64 17.09
CA GLY A 87 12.55 -16.59 17.60
C GLY A 87 13.67 -16.13 16.66
N ALA A 88 14.14 -16.96 15.71
CA ALA A 88 15.27 -16.64 14.83
C ALA A 88 14.92 -16.52 13.33
N ARG A 89 13.62 -16.53 12.96
CA ARG A 89 13.19 -16.59 11.55
C ARG A 89 13.74 -15.44 10.71
N GLY A 90 13.62 -14.20 11.18
CA GLY A 90 14.09 -13.02 10.45
C GLY A 90 15.60 -13.02 10.24
N GLU A 91 16.36 -13.45 11.26
CA GLU A 91 17.81 -13.58 11.19
C GLU A 91 18.24 -14.62 10.14
N ILE A 92 17.61 -15.79 10.14
CA ILE A 92 17.88 -16.84 9.15
C ILE A 92 17.50 -16.37 7.74
N ALA A 93 16.30 -15.80 7.56
CA ALA A 93 15.86 -15.29 6.27
C ALA A 93 16.83 -14.24 5.73
N GLY A 94 17.19 -13.26 6.56
CA GLY A 94 18.14 -12.21 6.25
C GLY A 94 19.51 -12.76 5.86
N ALA A 95 20.06 -13.69 6.64
CA ALA A 95 21.36 -14.31 6.34
C ALA A 95 21.34 -15.16 5.06
N VAL A 96 20.24 -15.88 4.78
CA VAL A 96 20.07 -16.59 3.51
C VAL A 96 20.05 -15.61 2.34
N GLY A 97 19.30 -14.51 2.48
CA GLY A 97 19.22 -13.45 1.48
C GLY A 97 20.55 -12.74 1.22
N ALA A 98 21.29 -12.40 2.28
CA ALA A 98 22.60 -11.75 2.18
C ALA A 98 23.63 -12.57 1.37
N GLY A 99 23.47 -13.89 1.34
CA GLY A 99 24.32 -14.80 0.56
C GLY A 99 23.96 -14.91 -0.94
N CYS A 100 23.00 -14.12 -1.45
CA CYS A 100 22.46 -14.36 -2.79
C CYS A 100 23.43 -14.09 -3.95
N GLU A 101 24.53 -13.37 -3.72
CA GLU A 101 25.61 -13.23 -4.71
C GLU A 101 26.47 -14.49 -4.81
N GLN A 102 26.69 -15.19 -3.69
CA GLN A 102 27.44 -16.43 -3.61
C GLN A 102 26.59 -17.65 -3.99
N HIS A 103 25.27 -17.53 -3.83
CA HIS A 103 24.29 -18.57 -4.08
C HIS A 103 23.27 -18.10 -5.14
N PRO A 104 23.60 -18.23 -6.45
CA PRO A 104 22.80 -17.62 -7.53
C PRO A 104 21.37 -18.18 -7.62
N ASN A 105 21.10 -19.34 -7.03
CA ASN A 105 19.77 -19.94 -6.95
C ASN A 105 18.86 -19.31 -5.87
N VAL A 106 19.38 -18.40 -5.03
CA VAL A 106 18.57 -17.66 -4.03
C VAL A 106 17.53 -16.74 -4.70
N VAL A 107 17.86 -16.10 -5.82
CA VAL A 107 16.88 -15.25 -6.54
C VAL A 107 15.76 -16.10 -7.15
N PRO A 108 16.02 -17.18 -7.92
CA PRO A 108 15.00 -18.13 -8.34
C PRO A 108 14.17 -18.71 -7.18
N PHE A 109 14.78 -18.95 -6.03
CA PHE A 109 14.09 -19.40 -4.83
C PHE A 109 13.05 -18.36 -4.35
N PHE A 110 13.40 -17.08 -4.25
CA PHE A 110 12.45 -16.03 -3.88
C PHE A 110 11.33 -15.87 -4.91
N GLN A 111 11.65 -15.96 -6.20
CA GLN A 111 10.66 -15.94 -7.28
C GLN A 111 9.66 -17.10 -7.17
N ALA A 112 10.16 -18.31 -6.91
CA ALA A 112 9.33 -19.49 -6.70
C ALA A 112 8.45 -19.37 -5.45
N ALA A 113 9.02 -18.86 -4.34
CA ALA A 113 8.29 -18.62 -3.10
C ALA A 113 7.18 -17.58 -3.28
N TYR A 114 7.39 -16.54 -4.09
CA TYR A 114 6.35 -15.56 -4.42
C TYR A 114 5.19 -16.18 -5.22
N ALA A 115 5.52 -17.07 -6.18
CA ALA A 115 4.54 -17.73 -7.04
C ALA A 115 3.70 -18.80 -6.30
N ASP A 116 4.17 -19.31 -5.16
CA ASP A 116 3.42 -20.28 -4.35
C ASP A 116 2.08 -19.67 -3.90
N PRO A 117 0.93 -20.31 -4.16
CA PRO A 117 -0.38 -19.76 -3.79
C PRO A 117 -0.60 -19.58 -2.28
N LYS A 118 0.23 -20.17 -1.41
CA LYS A 118 0.13 -19.99 0.05
C LYS A 118 0.64 -18.61 0.47
N PRO A 119 -0.20 -17.70 0.97
CA PRO A 119 0.18 -16.29 1.13
C PRO A 119 1.22 -16.03 2.23
N ARG A 120 1.29 -16.88 3.27
CA ARG A 120 2.20 -16.69 4.42
C ARG A 120 3.65 -17.09 4.14
N THR A 121 3.88 -17.90 3.11
CA THR A 121 5.21 -18.47 2.86
C THR A 121 6.18 -17.40 2.39
N PHE A 122 5.80 -16.49 1.48
CA PHE A 122 6.73 -15.47 0.98
C PHE A 122 6.97 -14.33 1.98
N ALA A 123 5.96 -13.92 2.74
CA ALA A 123 6.09 -12.83 3.70
C ALA A 123 7.10 -13.14 4.83
N SER A 124 7.28 -14.42 5.17
CA SER A 124 8.30 -14.84 6.15
C SER A 124 9.74 -14.65 5.65
N TRP A 125 9.93 -14.52 4.34
CA TRP A 125 11.23 -14.27 3.69
C TRP A 125 11.53 -12.79 3.48
N ARG A 126 10.68 -11.86 3.95
CA ARG A 126 10.86 -10.42 3.74
C ARG A 126 12.29 -9.95 4.02
N ASP A 127 12.84 -10.32 5.18
CA ASP A 127 14.17 -9.87 5.60
C ASP A 127 15.27 -10.44 4.68
N GLY A 128 15.05 -11.62 4.08
CA GLY A 128 15.94 -12.20 3.06
C GLY A 128 15.85 -11.53 1.70
N VAL A 129 14.65 -11.17 1.26
CA VAL A 129 14.47 -10.41 0.01
C VAL A 129 15.13 -9.03 0.15
N ILE A 130 14.98 -8.38 1.31
CA ILE A 130 15.60 -7.10 1.67
C ILE A 130 17.14 -7.17 1.72
N ALA A 131 17.69 -8.27 2.25
CA ALA A 131 19.13 -8.41 2.42
C ALA A 131 19.86 -8.81 1.12
N CYS A 132 19.13 -9.23 0.09
CA CYS A 132 19.73 -9.67 -1.17
C CYS A 132 19.91 -8.51 -2.15
N HIS A 133 21.16 -8.16 -2.45
CA HIS A 133 21.49 -7.05 -3.36
C HIS A 133 21.82 -7.51 -4.80
N ALA A 134 21.38 -8.69 -5.21
CA ALA A 134 21.62 -9.19 -6.56
C ALA A 134 20.84 -8.36 -7.62
N PRO A 135 21.48 -7.90 -8.72
CA PRO A 135 20.80 -7.14 -9.78
C PRO A 135 19.61 -7.85 -10.41
N ALA A 136 19.67 -9.19 -10.48
CA ALA A 136 18.56 -10.01 -10.98
C ALA A 136 17.32 -9.95 -10.08
N LEU A 137 17.51 -9.78 -8.76
CA LEU A 137 16.40 -9.60 -7.82
C LEU A 137 15.76 -8.23 -8.02
N ASP A 138 16.56 -7.17 -8.10
CA ASP A 138 16.07 -5.80 -8.35
C ASP A 138 15.24 -5.71 -9.63
N ALA A 139 15.74 -6.31 -10.72
CA ALA A 139 15.03 -6.35 -11.99
C ALA A 139 13.68 -7.08 -11.86
N TRP A 140 13.64 -8.19 -11.13
CA TRP A 140 12.40 -8.92 -10.89
C TRP A 140 11.44 -8.16 -9.97
N LEU A 141 11.92 -7.56 -8.89
CA LEU A 141 11.08 -6.74 -8.00
C LEU A 141 10.42 -5.61 -8.78
N ALA A 142 11.16 -4.91 -9.64
CA ALA A 142 10.61 -3.85 -10.49
C ALA A 142 9.46 -4.36 -11.39
N THR A 143 9.58 -5.55 -11.99
CA THR A 143 8.51 -6.11 -12.85
C THR A 143 7.24 -6.44 -12.06
N VAL A 144 7.40 -6.94 -10.84
CA VAL A 144 6.27 -7.27 -9.96
C VAL A 144 5.62 -5.99 -9.44
N VAL A 145 6.39 -4.98 -9.02
CA VAL A 145 5.88 -3.69 -8.53
C VAL A 145 4.97 -3.02 -9.56
N VAL A 146 5.36 -2.95 -10.83
CA VAL A 146 4.54 -2.28 -11.85
C VAL A 146 3.30 -3.09 -12.28
N THR A 147 3.15 -4.32 -11.77
CA THR A 147 2.04 -5.23 -12.11
C THR A 147 1.28 -5.66 -10.84
N PRO A 148 0.59 -4.71 -10.16
CA PRO A 148 -0.12 -5.01 -8.93
C PRO A 148 -1.23 -6.06 -9.13
N PRO A 149 -1.51 -6.91 -8.12
CA PRO A 149 -2.60 -7.89 -8.19
C PRO A 149 -3.98 -7.21 -8.16
N GLY A 150 -4.98 -7.83 -8.80
CA GLY A 150 -6.38 -7.40 -8.71
C GLY A 150 -7.05 -7.87 -7.41
N GLU A 151 -7.62 -6.94 -6.66
CA GLU A 151 -8.56 -7.10 -5.52
C GLU A 151 -8.16 -7.91 -4.28
N ILE A 152 -6.95 -8.47 -4.19
CA ILE A 152 -6.46 -9.08 -2.94
C ILE A 152 -5.09 -8.53 -2.61
N VAL A 153 -5.02 -7.78 -1.50
CA VAL A 153 -3.76 -7.52 -0.80
C VAL A 153 -3.21 -8.87 -0.39
N SER A 154 -2.23 -9.38 -1.14
CA SER A 154 -1.41 -10.46 -0.64
C SER A 154 -0.30 -9.82 0.19
N ASP A 155 -0.07 -10.33 1.40
CA ASP A 155 1.11 -10.00 2.22
C ASP A 155 2.41 -10.12 1.39
N ARG A 156 2.35 -10.92 0.32
CA ARG A 156 3.42 -11.10 -0.66
C ARG A 156 3.71 -9.85 -1.48
N TYR A 157 2.69 -9.18 -2.01
CA TYR A 157 2.88 -7.95 -2.77
C TYR A 157 3.37 -6.80 -1.87
N ALA A 158 2.85 -6.70 -0.64
CA ALA A 158 3.37 -5.76 0.36
C ALA A 158 4.85 -6.03 0.69
N THR A 159 5.26 -7.30 0.75
CA THR A 159 6.67 -7.69 0.92
C THR A 159 7.53 -7.24 -0.26
N VAL A 160 7.05 -7.39 -1.49
CA VAL A 160 7.74 -6.89 -2.70
C VAL A 160 7.89 -5.37 -2.67
N LEU A 161 6.81 -4.65 -2.37
CA LEU A 161 6.85 -3.18 -2.25
C LEU A 161 7.88 -2.71 -1.21
N ALA A 162 7.88 -3.35 -0.03
CA ALA A 162 8.82 -3.03 1.04
C ALA A 162 10.28 -3.31 0.64
N ALA A 163 10.55 -4.46 0.02
CA ALA A 163 11.90 -4.81 -0.42
C ALA A 163 12.40 -3.88 -1.53
N TYR A 164 11.58 -3.64 -2.56
CA TYR A 164 11.95 -2.73 -3.65
C TYR A 164 12.23 -1.32 -3.15
N THR A 165 11.37 -0.81 -2.26
CA THR A 165 11.55 0.51 -1.63
C THR A 165 12.78 0.54 -0.73
N HIS A 166 13.12 -0.55 -0.04
CA HIS A 166 14.36 -0.63 0.73
C HIS A 166 15.59 -0.51 -0.17
N HIS A 167 15.59 -1.18 -1.32
CA HIS A 167 16.75 -1.22 -2.22
C HIS A 167 16.95 0.10 -2.96
N LYS A 168 15.85 0.75 -3.38
CA LYS A 168 15.89 1.93 -4.26
C LYS A 168 15.60 3.24 -3.54
N GLY A 169 14.96 3.22 -2.37
CA GLY A 169 14.50 4.43 -1.69
C GLY A 169 13.70 5.33 -2.62
N ARG A 170 14.12 6.59 -2.76
CA ARG A 170 13.49 7.57 -3.65
C ARG A 170 13.56 7.21 -5.13
N GLU A 171 14.52 6.39 -5.55
CA GLU A 171 14.62 5.94 -6.94
C GLU A 171 13.49 4.98 -7.33
N ALA A 172 12.74 4.42 -6.35
CA ALA A 172 11.58 3.57 -6.60
C ALA A 172 10.35 4.33 -7.13
N ILE A 173 10.33 5.67 -6.99
CA ILE A 173 9.11 6.47 -7.20
C ILE A 173 8.52 6.29 -8.61
N PRO A 174 9.29 6.27 -9.72
CA PRO A 174 8.71 6.08 -11.05
C PRO A 174 7.94 4.76 -11.21
N GLU A 175 8.50 3.64 -10.72
CA GLU A 175 7.79 2.36 -10.76
C GLU A 175 6.59 2.33 -9.80
N LEU A 176 6.72 2.95 -8.61
CA LEU A 176 5.59 3.05 -7.66
C LEU A 176 4.45 3.94 -8.20
N GLN A 177 4.75 4.99 -8.97
CA GLN A 177 3.72 5.78 -9.67
C GLN A 177 2.98 4.92 -10.70
N THR A 178 3.72 4.15 -11.49
CA THR A 178 3.15 3.21 -12.46
C THR A 178 2.27 2.17 -11.77
N ALA A 179 2.75 1.62 -10.65
CA ALA A 179 2.01 0.68 -9.82
C ALA A 179 0.73 1.30 -9.25
N ALA A 180 0.77 2.56 -8.80
CA ALA A 180 -0.40 3.24 -8.25
C ALA A 180 -1.47 3.44 -9.34
N VAL A 181 -1.08 3.89 -10.52
CA VAL A 181 -2.01 4.05 -11.65
C VAL A 181 -2.61 2.69 -12.05
N ALA A 182 -1.78 1.65 -12.20
CA ALA A 182 -2.24 0.30 -12.52
C ALA A 182 -3.18 -0.27 -11.44
N ALA A 183 -2.90 -0.04 -10.16
CA ALA A 183 -3.76 -0.47 -9.06
C ALA A 183 -5.11 0.25 -9.08
N ALA A 184 -5.13 1.56 -9.31
CA ALA A 184 -6.38 2.32 -9.41
C ALA A 184 -7.26 1.86 -10.58
N LEU A 185 -6.66 1.50 -11.71
CA LEU A 185 -7.40 1.07 -12.91
C LEU A 185 -7.91 -0.37 -12.84
N ASN A 186 -7.24 -1.24 -12.08
CA ASN A 186 -7.53 -2.68 -12.05
C ASN A 186 -8.09 -3.19 -10.71
N GLY A 187 -8.54 -2.30 -9.82
CA GLY A 187 -9.04 -2.68 -8.49
C GLY A 187 -7.95 -3.24 -7.57
N GLY A 188 -6.69 -2.86 -7.78
CA GLY A 188 -5.56 -3.29 -6.99
C GLY A 188 -5.36 -2.50 -5.68
N PRO A 189 -4.25 -2.74 -4.96
CA PRO A 189 -3.95 -2.14 -3.66
C PRO A 189 -3.47 -0.68 -3.76
N PHE A 190 -4.29 0.21 -4.34
CA PHE A 190 -3.93 1.60 -4.63
C PHE A 190 -3.43 2.36 -3.39
N ARG A 191 -4.18 2.25 -2.30
CA ARG A 191 -3.88 2.86 -1.00
C ARG A 191 -2.53 2.44 -0.43
N ASP A 192 -2.20 1.17 -0.55
CA ASP A 192 -0.96 0.62 0.00
C ASP A 192 0.23 1.13 -0.81
N VAL A 193 0.11 1.17 -2.15
CA VAL A 193 1.14 1.77 -3.02
C VAL A 193 1.35 3.25 -2.71
N LEU A 194 0.28 4.04 -2.52
CA LEU A 194 0.41 5.44 -2.10
C LEU A 194 1.14 5.58 -0.76
N THR A 195 0.91 4.67 0.17
CA THR A 195 1.59 4.64 1.46
C THR A 195 3.07 4.30 1.29
N THR A 196 3.40 3.31 0.45
CA THR A 196 4.78 2.96 0.11
C THR A 196 5.53 4.11 -0.56
N ILE A 197 4.88 4.93 -1.40
CA ILE A 197 5.51 6.14 -1.97
C ILE A 197 5.91 7.12 -0.87
N LEU A 198 5.06 7.33 0.15
CA LEU A 198 5.41 8.20 1.28
C LEU A 198 6.62 7.66 2.04
N ASP A 199 6.67 6.35 2.24
CA ASP A 199 7.80 5.68 2.90
C ASP A 199 9.09 5.79 2.08
N ALA A 200 9.01 5.67 0.76
CA ALA A 200 10.12 5.86 -0.18
C ALA A 200 10.71 7.28 -0.11
N VAL A 201 9.86 8.30 0.02
CA VAL A 201 10.28 9.71 0.10
C VAL A 201 10.94 10.02 1.45
N ARG A 202 10.31 9.61 2.55
CA ARG A 202 10.78 9.87 3.92
C ARG A 202 12.02 9.05 4.29
N GLY A 203 12.20 7.89 3.65
CA GLY A 203 13.17 6.90 4.08
C GLY A 203 12.57 5.99 5.14
N MET A 204 12.86 4.69 5.05
CA MET A 204 12.37 3.71 6.00
C MET A 204 12.91 4.00 7.41
N GLY A 205 12.01 4.10 8.39
CA GLY A 205 12.38 4.23 9.82
C GLY A 205 12.58 5.66 10.33
N THR A 206 12.39 6.70 9.51
CA THR A 206 12.34 8.08 10.01
C THR A 206 11.06 8.31 10.82
N VAL A 207 11.19 8.37 12.14
CA VAL A 207 10.11 8.79 13.04
C VAL A 207 10.17 10.31 13.18
N GLY A 208 9.28 10.99 12.46
CA GLY A 208 9.12 12.44 12.53
C GLY A 208 7.89 12.86 11.74
N THR A 209 7.11 13.80 12.27
CA THR A 209 5.86 14.24 11.63
C THR A 209 6.07 15.32 10.58
N ASN A 210 7.28 15.87 10.48
CA ASN A 210 7.55 17.04 9.64
C ASN A 210 8.33 16.64 8.40
N LEU A 211 7.65 16.65 7.25
CA LEU A 211 8.28 16.57 5.93
C LEU A 211 9.16 17.80 5.72
N SER A 212 10.40 17.60 5.24
CA SER A 212 11.19 18.69 4.70
C SER A 212 10.50 19.32 3.48
N PRO A 213 10.82 20.58 3.11
CA PRO A 213 10.24 21.21 1.93
C PRO A 213 10.44 20.39 0.64
N ASP A 214 11.61 19.78 0.46
CA ASP A 214 11.92 18.97 -0.72
C ASP A 214 11.12 17.66 -0.74
N GLU A 215 10.96 16.99 0.40
CA GLU A 215 10.12 15.80 0.51
C GLU A 215 8.65 16.10 0.26
N ARG A 216 8.15 17.20 0.83
CA ARG A 216 6.78 17.67 0.58
C ARG A 216 6.56 17.92 -0.91
N LYS A 217 7.46 18.66 -1.55
CA LYS A 217 7.39 18.96 -2.98
C LYS A 217 7.39 17.67 -3.82
N LEU A 218 8.29 16.73 -3.52
CA LEU A 218 8.36 15.46 -4.23
C LEU A 218 7.06 14.64 -4.07
N ILE A 219 6.47 14.59 -2.87
CA ILE A 219 5.18 13.95 -2.63
C ILE A 219 4.08 14.63 -3.43
N GLU A 220 4.00 15.97 -3.38
CA GLU A 220 3.01 16.75 -4.12
C GLU A 220 3.09 16.48 -5.64
N GLU A 221 4.28 16.60 -6.23
CA GLU A 221 4.50 16.33 -7.67
C GLU A 221 4.15 14.89 -8.04
N THR A 222 4.55 13.93 -7.19
CA THR A 222 4.30 12.51 -7.41
C THR A 222 2.80 12.20 -7.38
N PHE A 223 2.10 12.72 -6.37
CA PHE A 223 0.68 12.48 -6.15
C PHE A 223 -0.16 13.21 -7.19
N ILE A 224 0.17 14.44 -7.57
CA ILE A 224 -0.51 15.15 -8.67
C ILE A 224 -0.39 14.33 -9.96
N THR A 225 0.81 13.83 -10.28
CA THR A 225 1.05 13.01 -11.47
C THR A 225 0.19 11.74 -11.48
N ILE A 226 0.07 11.05 -10.34
CA ILE A 226 -0.82 9.88 -10.20
C ILE A 226 -2.27 10.30 -10.35
N GLY A 227 -2.71 11.30 -9.58
CA GLY A 227 -4.09 11.78 -9.54
C GLY A 227 -4.63 12.21 -10.91
N GLN A 228 -3.77 12.72 -11.79
CA GLN A 228 -4.12 13.10 -13.16
C GLN A 228 -4.34 11.92 -14.12
N GLN A 229 -3.91 10.72 -13.75
CA GLN A 229 -3.94 9.53 -14.61
C GLN A 229 -4.92 8.45 -14.14
N VAL A 230 -5.57 8.67 -12.99
CA VAL A 230 -6.48 7.69 -12.37
C VAL A 230 -7.94 8.13 -12.47
N PRO A 231 -8.91 7.21 -12.26
CA PRO A 231 -10.32 7.55 -12.25
C PRO A 231 -10.68 8.57 -11.15
N PRO A 232 -11.82 9.29 -11.28
CA PRO A 232 -12.20 10.37 -10.36
C PRO A 232 -12.17 10.01 -8.87
N GLU A 233 -12.63 8.81 -8.50
CA GLU A 233 -12.63 8.36 -7.11
C GLU A 233 -11.21 8.15 -6.55
N ALA A 234 -10.29 7.60 -7.36
CA ALA A 234 -8.90 7.45 -6.97
C ALA A 234 -8.18 8.81 -6.92
N ALA A 235 -8.48 9.71 -7.86
CA ALA A 235 -7.97 11.07 -7.84
C ALA A 235 -8.43 11.85 -6.60
N ARG A 236 -9.66 11.59 -6.14
CA ARG A 236 -10.19 12.15 -4.89
C ARG A 236 -9.41 11.67 -3.69
N GLU A 237 -9.16 10.36 -3.56
CA GLU A 237 -8.33 9.82 -2.46
C GLU A 237 -6.94 10.47 -2.43
N VAL A 238 -6.33 10.69 -3.59
CA VAL A 238 -5.04 11.40 -3.69
C VAL A 238 -5.17 12.86 -3.22
N GLY A 239 -6.21 13.58 -3.66
CA GLY A 239 -6.49 14.95 -3.24
C GLY A 239 -6.72 15.08 -1.74
N GLU A 240 -7.50 14.17 -1.15
CA GLU A 240 -7.74 14.11 0.30
C GLU A 240 -6.45 13.91 1.09
N ARG A 241 -5.56 13.02 0.62
CA ARG A 241 -4.24 12.83 1.24
C ARG A 241 -3.39 14.09 1.17
N LEU A 242 -3.34 14.77 0.01
CA LEU A 242 -2.61 16.02 -0.15
C LEU A 242 -3.14 17.11 0.80
N SER A 243 -4.46 17.26 0.90
CA SER A 243 -5.10 18.20 1.81
C SER A 243 -4.84 17.85 3.29
N ALA A 244 -4.91 16.56 3.66
CA ALA A 244 -4.58 16.10 5.01
C ALA A 244 -3.11 16.37 5.41
N MET A 245 -2.20 16.50 4.44
CA MET A 245 -0.81 16.92 4.66
C MET A 245 -0.63 18.45 4.66
N GLY A 246 -1.71 19.21 4.58
CA GLY A 246 -1.73 20.67 4.51
C GLY A 246 -1.37 21.25 3.14
N SER A 247 -1.52 20.45 2.08
CA SER A 247 -1.14 20.82 0.71
C SER A 247 -2.36 21.09 -0.16
N ASP A 248 -3.28 21.92 0.34
CA ASP A 248 -4.54 22.28 -0.36
C ASP A 248 -4.32 22.83 -1.78
N PRO A 249 -3.28 23.64 -2.08
CA PRO A 249 -3.01 24.06 -3.45
C PRO A 249 -2.66 22.90 -4.39
N ALA A 250 -1.96 21.87 -3.90
CA ALA A 250 -1.64 20.68 -4.68
C ALA A 250 -2.89 19.80 -4.87
N ALA A 251 -3.68 19.61 -3.82
CA ALA A 251 -4.94 18.89 -3.87
C ALA A 251 -5.92 19.52 -4.87
N ALA A 252 -6.01 20.85 -4.89
CA ALA A 252 -6.89 21.59 -5.80
C ALA A 252 -6.59 21.33 -7.30
N GLN A 253 -5.34 20.99 -7.65
CA GLN A 253 -4.98 20.66 -9.03
C GLN A 253 -5.67 19.38 -9.55
N LEU A 254 -6.20 18.56 -8.65
CA LEU A 254 -6.94 17.34 -8.99
C LEU A 254 -8.45 17.56 -9.15
N LEU A 255 -8.98 18.73 -8.78
CA LEU A 255 -10.41 19.04 -8.93
C LEU A 255 -10.94 18.90 -10.37
N PRO A 256 -10.19 19.26 -11.43
CA PRO A 256 -10.65 19.03 -12.81
C PRO A 256 -10.81 17.54 -13.17
N VAL A 257 -10.10 16.65 -12.49
CA VAL A 257 -10.21 15.19 -12.68
C VAL A 257 -11.37 14.65 -11.83
N VAL A 258 -11.44 15.05 -10.56
CA VAL A 258 -12.45 14.57 -9.60
C VAL A 258 -13.86 15.02 -10.00
N TYR A 259 -14.00 16.26 -10.48
CA TYR A 259 -15.29 16.90 -10.78
C TYR A 259 -15.37 17.36 -12.23
N ALA A 260 -14.80 16.57 -13.15
CA ALA A 260 -14.79 16.86 -14.58
C ALA A 260 -16.20 17.16 -15.16
N ASP A 261 -17.22 16.46 -14.64
CA ASP A 261 -18.62 16.59 -15.07
C ASP A 261 -19.35 17.80 -14.46
N ARG A 262 -18.74 18.52 -13.52
CA ARG A 262 -19.35 19.64 -12.78
C ARG A 262 -18.59 20.95 -12.95
N MET A 263 -17.35 20.90 -13.45
CA MET A 263 -16.53 22.08 -13.67
C MET A 263 -16.97 22.83 -14.93
N THR A 264 -17.34 24.10 -14.77
CA THR A 264 -17.75 24.98 -15.88
C THR A 264 -16.84 26.20 -15.91
N SER A 265 -16.12 26.40 -17.01
CA SER A 265 -15.18 27.53 -17.19
C SER A 265 -14.17 27.67 -16.04
N GLY A 266 -13.64 26.53 -15.58
CA GLY A 266 -12.70 26.46 -14.45
C GLY A 266 -13.31 26.72 -13.09
N LYS A 267 -14.65 26.73 -12.97
CA LYS A 267 -15.35 27.00 -11.71
C LYS A 267 -16.22 25.82 -11.29
N LEU A 268 -16.38 25.67 -9.99
CA LEU A 268 -17.26 24.69 -9.36
C LEU A 268 -18.38 25.43 -8.62
N LEU A 269 -19.59 24.90 -8.71
CA LEU A 269 -20.76 25.41 -8.02
C LEU A 269 -20.96 24.63 -6.73
N TYR A 270 -21.07 25.32 -5.60
CA TYR A 270 -21.40 24.77 -4.30
C TYR A 270 -22.69 25.39 -3.78
N GLY A 271 -23.36 24.70 -2.86
CA GLY A 271 -24.34 25.32 -1.98
C GLY A 271 -23.65 25.76 -0.69
N ILE A 272 -23.89 26.98 -0.24
CA ILE A 272 -23.49 27.45 1.10
C ILE A 272 -24.74 27.78 1.89
N ALA A 273 -24.73 27.50 3.19
CA ALA A 273 -25.84 27.82 4.08
C ALA A 273 -25.37 28.28 5.47
N GLY A 274 -26.07 29.26 6.03
CA GLY A 274 -25.97 29.68 7.43
C GLY A 274 -27.26 29.34 8.17
N LEU A 275 -27.13 28.76 9.37
CA LEU A 275 -28.26 28.37 10.20
C LEU A 275 -28.46 29.40 11.31
N GLU A 276 -29.40 30.33 11.10
CA GLU A 276 -29.81 31.30 12.11
C GLU A 276 -30.85 30.64 13.03
N SER A 277 -30.51 30.37 14.28
CA SER A 277 -31.43 29.72 15.24
C SER A 277 -31.62 30.55 16.50
N CYS A 278 -32.87 30.79 16.89
CA CYS A 278 -33.21 31.49 18.12
C CYS A 278 -34.70 31.29 18.48
N ASP A 279 -35.02 31.26 19.78
CA ASP A 279 -36.39 31.15 20.32
C ASP A 279 -37.24 30.01 19.69
N GLY A 280 -36.62 28.86 19.43
CA GLY A 280 -37.30 27.70 18.84
C GLY A 280 -37.56 27.82 17.33
N GLN A 281 -37.05 28.86 16.67
CA GLN A 281 -37.11 29.05 15.23
C GLN A 281 -35.73 28.88 14.59
N THR A 282 -35.71 28.37 13.36
CA THR A 282 -34.49 28.28 12.54
C THR A 282 -34.73 28.81 11.13
N VAL A 283 -33.89 29.72 10.66
CA VAL A 283 -33.86 30.18 9.27
C VAL A 283 -32.58 29.67 8.62
N VAL A 284 -32.73 28.83 7.60
CA VAL A 284 -31.63 28.36 6.75
C VAL A 284 -31.42 29.37 5.64
N HIS A 285 -30.44 30.25 5.80
CA HIS A 285 -29.99 31.15 4.75
C HIS A 285 -29.11 30.39 3.77
N TYR A 286 -29.48 30.27 2.51
CA TYR A 286 -28.71 29.52 1.53
C TYR A 286 -28.45 30.32 0.26
N ALA A 287 -27.32 30.07 -0.39
CA ALA A 287 -26.98 30.67 -1.67
C ALA A 287 -26.17 29.70 -2.55
N PRO A 288 -26.31 29.79 -3.90
CA PRO A 288 -25.33 29.21 -4.80
C PRO A 288 -24.00 29.98 -4.71
N ALA A 289 -22.89 29.25 -4.59
CA ALA A 289 -21.55 29.82 -4.48
C ALA A 289 -20.64 29.25 -5.57
N MET A 290 -20.06 30.14 -6.39
CA MET A 290 -19.12 29.75 -7.44
C MET A 290 -17.68 29.92 -6.94
N ALA A 291 -16.88 28.86 -7.00
CA ALA A 291 -15.47 28.85 -6.60
C ALA A 291 -14.55 28.57 -7.79
N GLY A 292 -13.35 29.17 -7.79
CA GLY A 292 -12.40 29.11 -8.92
C GLY A 292 -11.63 27.80 -9.12
N GLY A 293 -12.02 26.71 -8.45
CA GLY A 293 -11.32 25.42 -8.54
C GLY A 293 -9.86 25.44 -8.04
N THR A 294 -9.46 26.49 -7.31
CA THR A 294 -8.09 26.70 -6.81
C THR A 294 -7.90 26.25 -5.37
N LYS A 295 -8.97 25.82 -4.69
CA LYS A 295 -8.96 25.37 -3.30
C LYS A 295 -9.70 24.04 -3.18
N TRP A 296 -9.09 23.10 -2.46
CA TRP A 296 -9.69 21.80 -2.20
C TRP A 296 -10.95 21.89 -1.35
N SER A 297 -10.92 22.74 -0.31
CA SER A 297 -12.07 23.08 0.52
C SER A 297 -12.43 24.56 0.35
N VAL A 298 -13.73 24.86 0.39
CA VAL A 298 -14.28 26.23 0.31
C VAL A 298 -14.93 26.67 1.61
N GLN A 299 -14.77 25.89 2.70
CA GLN A 299 -15.44 26.11 3.98
C GLN A 299 -15.13 27.50 4.57
N THR A 300 -13.86 27.91 4.58
CA THR A 300 -13.45 29.19 5.17
C THR A 300 -14.01 30.39 4.38
N GLU A 301 -14.04 30.31 3.06
CA GLU A 301 -14.62 31.33 2.19
C GLU A 301 -16.15 31.38 2.31
N ALA A 302 -16.78 30.21 2.42
CA ALA A 302 -18.20 30.08 2.67
C ALA A 302 -18.59 30.72 4.01
N GLU A 303 -17.81 30.49 5.07
CA GLU A 303 -18.04 31.11 6.37
C GLU A 303 -17.97 32.64 6.30
N ALA A 304 -16.96 33.18 5.62
CA ALA A 304 -16.85 34.62 5.42
C ALA A 304 -18.04 35.18 4.61
N ALA A 305 -18.49 34.46 3.58
CA ALA A 305 -19.64 34.86 2.76
C ALA A 305 -20.95 34.84 3.56
N VAL A 306 -21.21 33.78 4.33
CA VAL A 306 -22.43 33.63 5.14
C VAL A 306 -22.54 34.70 6.21
N ARG A 307 -21.43 35.15 6.81
CA ARG A 307 -21.42 36.26 7.78
C ARG A 307 -21.92 37.58 7.21
N ALA A 308 -21.95 37.74 5.89
CA ALA A 308 -22.49 38.93 5.23
C ALA A 308 -24.02 38.86 5.04
N PHE A 309 -24.65 37.71 5.31
CA PHE A 309 -26.10 37.57 5.23
C PHE A 309 -26.80 38.36 6.35
N LYS A 310 -27.97 38.89 6.03
CA LYS A 310 -28.74 39.71 6.97
C LYS A 310 -29.59 38.82 7.87
N PRO A 311 -29.47 38.92 9.21
CA PRO A 311 -30.35 38.27 10.16
C PRO A 311 -31.84 38.51 9.86
N ARG A 312 -32.68 37.49 10.09
CA ARG A 312 -34.13 37.55 9.96
C ARG A 312 -34.83 37.38 11.29
N LEU A 313 -34.25 36.61 12.19
CA LEU A 313 -34.76 36.48 13.54
C LEU A 313 -34.48 37.78 14.31
N LYS A 314 -35.45 38.19 15.13
CA LYS A 314 -35.39 39.46 15.89
C LYS A 314 -34.67 39.32 17.24
N CYS A 315 -34.05 38.17 17.48
CA CYS A 315 -33.41 37.81 18.74
C CYS A 315 -31.94 37.47 18.51
N ASP A 316 -31.16 37.42 19.59
CA ASP A 316 -29.71 37.25 19.50
C ASP A 316 -29.35 35.79 19.16
N ALA A 317 -29.12 35.53 17.88
CA ALA A 317 -28.84 34.20 17.34
C ALA A 317 -27.37 33.78 17.46
N GLY A 318 -26.48 34.62 18.01
CA GLY A 318 -25.06 34.32 18.11
C GLY A 318 -24.38 34.07 16.74
N THR A 319 -23.32 33.26 16.73
CA THR A 319 -22.64 32.87 15.48
C THR A 319 -23.36 31.70 14.82
N TRP A 320 -23.75 31.86 13.56
CA TRP A 320 -24.48 30.84 12.82
C TRP A 320 -23.55 29.69 12.38
N PRO A 321 -23.93 28.42 12.60
CA PRO A 321 -23.28 27.30 11.94
C PRO A 321 -23.34 27.44 10.41
N VAL A 322 -22.23 27.14 9.75
CA VAL A 322 -22.10 27.22 8.29
C VAL A 322 -21.96 25.82 7.72
N ALA A 323 -22.81 25.51 6.75
CA ALA A 323 -22.77 24.27 5.99
C ALA A 323 -22.42 24.56 4.53
N VAL A 324 -21.69 23.63 3.90
CA VAL A 324 -21.40 23.63 2.47
C VAL A 324 -21.86 22.28 1.91
N THR A 325 -22.29 22.25 0.65
CA THR A 325 -22.56 20.97 -0.02
C THR A 325 -21.29 20.09 0.02
N PRO A 326 -21.41 18.79 0.34
CA PRO A 326 -20.24 17.90 0.47
C PRO A 326 -19.38 17.81 -0.79
N GLU A 327 -20.02 17.99 -1.95
CA GLU A 327 -19.38 18.05 -3.25
C GLU A 327 -19.95 19.24 -4.05
N PRO A 328 -19.27 19.67 -5.13
CA PRO A 328 -19.87 20.58 -6.10
C PRO A 328 -21.18 20.02 -6.66
N VAL A 329 -22.17 20.87 -6.86
CA VAL A 329 -23.44 20.53 -7.48
C VAL A 329 -23.47 20.93 -8.96
N ARG A 330 -24.40 20.36 -9.73
CA ARG A 330 -24.48 20.62 -11.19
C ARG A 330 -25.30 21.86 -11.51
N ALA A 331 -26.31 22.17 -10.70
CA ALA A 331 -27.20 23.30 -10.92
C ALA A 331 -27.63 23.97 -9.63
N ALA A 332 -28.09 25.23 -9.74
CA ALA A 332 -28.65 25.97 -8.60
C ALA A 332 -29.89 25.29 -7.98
N ALA A 333 -30.67 24.54 -8.78
CA ALA A 333 -31.79 23.76 -8.28
C ALA A 333 -31.36 22.66 -7.27
N ASP A 334 -30.15 22.12 -7.42
CA ASP A 334 -29.60 21.15 -6.48
C ASP A 334 -29.26 21.80 -5.13
N VAL A 335 -28.86 23.08 -5.14
CA VAL A 335 -28.62 23.87 -3.91
C VAL A 335 -29.93 24.05 -3.13
N ALA A 336 -31.02 24.39 -3.82
CA ALA A 336 -32.34 24.52 -3.19
C ALA A 336 -32.85 23.18 -2.64
N THR A 337 -32.63 22.08 -3.37
CA THR A 337 -32.97 20.74 -2.91
C THR A 337 -32.18 20.35 -1.65
N TRP A 338 -30.88 20.67 -1.63
CA TRP A 338 -30.02 20.43 -0.48
C TRP A 338 -30.40 21.30 0.73
N SER A 339 -30.70 22.58 0.54
CA SER A 339 -31.12 23.46 1.65
C SER A 339 -32.47 23.05 2.23
N GLY A 340 -33.38 22.47 1.42
CA GLY A 340 -34.59 21.82 1.90
C GLY A 340 -34.33 20.69 2.91
N LYS A 341 -33.27 19.90 2.71
CA LYS A 341 -32.86 18.85 3.68
C LYS A 341 -32.39 19.46 5.00
N LEU A 342 -31.62 20.55 4.95
CA LEU A 342 -31.19 21.26 6.17
C LEU A 342 -32.39 21.82 6.96
N VAL A 343 -33.44 22.28 6.26
CA VAL A 343 -34.69 22.72 6.90
C VAL A 343 -35.39 21.55 7.57
N THR A 344 -35.52 20.40 6.90
CA THR A 344 -36.09 19.19 7.50
C THR A 344 -35.31 18.75 8.73
N GLU A 345 -33.98 18.70 8.65
CA GLU A 345 -33.11 18.34 9.78
C GLU A 345 -33.23 19.30 10.97
N ALA A 346 -33.42 20.60 10.72
CA ALA A 346 -33.69 21.58 11.78
C ALA A 346 -35.09 21.41 12.39
N GLY A 347 -36.08 21.06 11.55
CA GLY A 347 -37.45 20.73 11.99
C GLY A 347 -37.49 19.49 12.89
N ASP A 348 -36.78 18.43 12.51
CA ASP A 348 -36.68 17.18 13.28
C ASP A 348 -36.02 17.36 14.65
N ARG A 349 -35.23 18.44 14.83
CA ARG A 349 -34.67 18.86 16.12
C ARG A 349 -35.64 19.68 16.98
N GLY A 350 -36.89 19.83 16.55
CA GLY A 350 -37.95 20.50 17.29
C GLY A 350 -38.01 22.01 17.09
N THR A 351 -37.46 22.54 15.99
CA THR A 351 -37.55 23.98 15.66
C THR A 351 -38.55 24.25 14.55
N GLU A 352 -39.17 25.43 14.54
CA GLU A 352 -39.92 25.91 13.38
C GLU A 352 -38.90 26.39 12.32
N ALA A 353 -38.65 25.53 11.33
CA ALA A 353 -37.60 25.73 10.35
C ALA A 353 -38.15 26.29 9.01
N SER A 354 -37.42 27.25 8.43
CA SER A 354 -37.73 27.80 7.10
C SER A 354 -36.46 28.04 6.28
N ALA A 355 -36.59 28.15 4.96
CA ALA A 355 -35.47 28.46 4.06
C ALA A 355 -35.53 29.90 3.56
N ARG A 356 -34.37 30.54 3.45
CA ARG A 356 -34.22 31.84 2.80
C ARG A 356 -33.14 31.77 1.73
N GLU A 357 -33.53 31.97 0.48
CA GLU A 357 -32.56 32.15 -0.60
C GLU A 357 -31.92 33.54 -0.51
N GLU A 358 -30.60 33.56 -0.50
CA GLU A 358 -29.75 34.74 -0.57
C GLU A 358 -29.14 34.87 -1.96
N LYS A 359 -28.63 36.06 -2.29
CA LYS A 359 -28.00 36.32 -3.58
C LYS A 359 -26.78 35.41 -3.76
N GLY A 360 -26.64 34.83 -4.95
CA GLY A 360 -25.47 34.02 -5.30
C GLY A 360 -24.13 34.73 -5.09
N VAL A 361 -23.11 33.96 -4.70
CA VAL A 361 -21.81 34.46 -4.24
C VAL A 361 -20.69 33.97 -5.16
N MET A 362 -19.69 34.82 -5.38
CA MET A 362 -18.41 34.42 -5.97
C MET A 362 -17.39 34.28 -4.83
N LEU A 363 -16.86 33.07 -4.63
CA LEU A 363 -15.82 32.83 -3.64
C LEU A 363 -14.43 33.17 -4.24
N PRO A 364 -13.53 33.77 -3.44
CA PRO A 364 -12.22 34.23 -3.89
C PRO A 364 -11.23 33.10 -4.20
#